data_AF-A0A2S9G7E5-F1
#
_entry.id   AF-A0A2S9G7E5-F1
#
_cell.length_a   1.000
_cell.length_b   1.000
_cell.length_c   1.000
_cell.angle_alpha   90.00
_cell.angle_beta   90.00
_cell.angle_gamma   90.00
#
_symmetry.space_group_name_H-M   'P 1'
#
loop_
_entity.id
_entity.type
_entity.pdbx_description
1 polymer ?
#
loop_
_entity_poly.entity_id
_entity_poly.type
_entity_poly.pdbx_seq_one_letter_code
_entity_poly.pdbx_strand_id
1 'polypeptide(L)'
;GVCGTDKEIASGQYGWAPPGRDRLVLGHESLGRVARTVEGSGFEVGDLVVGVVRRPDPVPCGACAHGEFDMCRNGRYTERGIKE
;
A
#
# COMPACT_ATOMS: atom_id res chain seq x y z
N GLY A 1 5.24 -10.31 -6.25
CA GLY A 1 4.72 -11.64 -5.92
C GLY A 1 3.25 -11.67 -6.23
N VAL A 2 2.65 -12.85 -6.07
CA VAL A 2 1.21 -13.10 -6.18
C VAL A 2 0.85 -14.09 -5.08
N CYS A 3 -0.15 -13.78 -4.26
CA CYS A 3 -0.56 -14.62 -3.13
C CYS A 3 -2.06 -14.94 -3.13
N GLY A 4 -2.57 -15.43 -2.00
CA GLY A 4 -3.99 -15.75 -1.82
C GLY A 4 -4.90 -14.53 -1.98
N THR A 5 -4.50 -13.40 -1.40
CA THR A 5 -5.26 -12.14 -1.48
C THR A 5 -5.47 -11.70 -2.93
N ASP A 6 -4.46 -11.83 -3.80
CA ASP A 6 -4.62 -11.50 -5.23
C ASP A 6 -5.67 -12.38 -5.92
N LYS A 7 -5.76 -13.67 -5.53
CA LYS A 7 -6.77 -14.59 -6.07
C LYS A 7 -8.16 -14.23 -5.56
N GLU A 8 -8.30 -13.88 -4.29
CA GLU A 8 -9.56 -13.41 -3.71
C GLU A 8 -10.05 -12.15 -4.44
N ILE A 9 -9.16 -11.18 -4.70
CA ILE A 9 -9.47 -9.97 -5.48
C ILE A 9 -9.88 -10.31 -6.91
N ALA A 10 -9.10 -11.14 -7.60
CA ALA A 10 -9.42 -11.55 -8.97
C ALA A 10 -10.75 -12.30 -9.07
N SER A 11 -11.16 -12.99 -8.01
CA SER A 11 -12.45 -13.68 -7.92
C SER A 11 -13.62 -12.78 -7.45
N GLY A 12 -13.36 -11.51 -7.12
CA GLY A 12 -14.36 -10.55 -6.66
C GLY A 12 -14.83 -10.76 -5.22
N GLN A 13 -14.07 -11.47 -4.38
CA GLN A 13 -14.43 -11.75 -2.98
C GLN A 13 -14.07 -10.60 -2.03
N TYR A 14 -12.92 -9.97 -2.25
CA TYR A 14 -12.41 -8.89 -1.40
C TYR A 14 -11.57 -7.92 -2.24
N GLY A 15 -11.49 -6.65 -1.82
CA GLY A 15 -10.78 -5.58 -2.51
C GLY A 15 -11.64 -4.84 -3.55
N TRP A 16 -11.29 -3.58 -3.80
CA TRP A 16 -12.06 -2.68 -4.68
C TRP A 16 -11.20 -1.55 -5.22
N ALA A 17 -11.66 -0.95 -6.32
CA ALA A 17 -11.00 0.18 -6.97
C ALA A 17 -11.22 1.49 -6.18
N PRO A 18 -10.26 2.43 -6.24
CA PRO A 18 -10.40 3.75 -5.64
C PRO A 18 -11.67 4.48 -6.06
N PRO A 19 -12.25 5.37 -5.23
CA PRO A 19 -13.44 6.13 -5.58
C PRO A 19 -13.32 6.82 -6.94
N GLY A 20 -14.33 6.67 -7.80
CA GLY A 20 -14.36 7.25 -9.14
C GLY A 20 -13.50 6.52 -10.18
N ARG A 21 -13.03 5.29 -9.90
CA ARG A 21 -12.25 4.46 -10.82
C ARG A 21 -12.95 3.12 -11.06
N ASP A 22 -12.93 2.67 -12.31
CA ASP A 22 -13.53 1.37 -12.70
C ASP A 22 -12.55 0.20 -12.59
N ARG A 23 -11.28 0.46 -12.24
CA ARG A 23 -10.21 -0.55 -12.25
C ARG A 23 -9.32 -0.40 -11.03
N LEU A 24 -8.93 -1.56 -10.47
CA LEU A 24 -7.88 -1.69 -9.47
C LEU A 24 -6.62 -2.24 -10.15
N VAL A 25 -5.48 -1.58 -9.95
CA VAL A 25 -4.18 -2.14 -10.33
C VAL A 25 -3.74 -3.09 -9.22
N LEU A 26 -3.51 -4.36 -9.55
CA LEU A 26 -3.15 -5.40 -8.58
C LEU A 26 -1.67 -5.35 -8.15
N GLY A 27 -1.38 -6.11 -7.08
CA GLY A 27 -0.04 -6.36 -6.57
C GLY A 27 0.26 -5.57 -5.31
N HIS A 28 0.65 -6.30 -4.28
CA HIS A 28 1.05 -5.76 -2.96
C HIS A 28 2.35 -6.40 -2.44
N GLU A 29 3.06 -7.11 -3.30
CA GLU A 29 4.35 -7.75 -2.99
C GLU A 29 5.39 -7.30 -4.02
N SER A 30 5.89 -6.08 -3.88
CA SER A 30 6.78 -5.48 -4.87
C SER A 30 8.22 -5.37 -4.38
N LEU A 31 9.15 -5.65 -5.30
CA LEU A 31 10.56 -5.29 -5.21
C LEU A 31 10.87 -4.39 -6.40
N GLY A 32 11.42 -3.22 -6.10
CA GLY A 32 11.80 -2.23 -7.10
C GLY A 32 13.25 -1.80 -6.95
N ARG A 33 13.75 -1.14 -7.98
CA ARG A 33 15.03 -0.43 -7.94
C ARG A 33 14.78 1.07 -8.07
N VAL A 34 15.42 1.86 -7.22
CA VAL A 34 15.31 3.33 -7.29
C VAL A 34 15.94 3.82 -8.58
N ALA A 35 15.13 4.41 -9.46
CA ALA A 35 15.58 4.93 -10.76
C ALA A 35 15.98 6.41 -10.70
N ARG A 36 15.39 7.17 -9.77
CA ARG A 36 15.65 8.59 -9.53
C ARG A 36 15.38 8.91 -8.07
N THR A 37 16.14 9.85 -7.51
CA THR A 37 15.98 10.32 -6.13
C THR A 37 15.64 11.81 -6.12
N VAL A 38 15.14 12.28 -4.99
CA VAL A 38 15.00 13.70 -4.67
C VAL A 38 15.82 14.00 -3.42
N GLU A 39 16.25 15.25 -3.26
CA GLU A 39 17.02 15.68 -2.09
C GLU A 39 16.25 15.40 -0.79
N GLY A 40 16.94 14.86 0.21
CA GLY A 40 16.35 14.48 1.50
C GLY A 40 15.53 13.19 1.50
N SER A 41 15.48 12.43 0.41
CA SER A 41 14.71 11.16 0.35
C SER A 41 15.30 10.02 1.19
N GLY A 42 16.60 10.06 1.51
CA GLY A 42 17.29 8.98 2.23
C GLY A 42 17.60 7.74 1.38
N PHE A 43 17.42 7.81 0.06
CA PHE A 43 17.73 6.74 -0.89
C PHE A 43 18.77 7.16 -1.91
N GLU A 44 19.45 6.17 -2.50
CA GLU A 44 20.37 6.32 -3.62
C GLU A 44 19.81 5.66 -4.89
N VAL A 45 20.20 6.17 -6.06
CA VAL A 45 19.86 5.54 -7.34
C VAL A 45 20.52 4.16 -7.38
N GLY A 46 19.71 3.14 -7.65
CA GLY A 46 20.16 1.75 -7.67
C GLY A 46 19.76 0.95 -6.43
N ASP A 47 19.32 1.59 -5.35
CA ASP A 47 18.84 0.91 -4.15
C ASP A 47 17.69 -0.05 -4.47
N LEU A 48 17.71 -1.21 -3.80
CA LEU A 48 16.58 -2.13 -3.82
C LEU A 48 15.61 -1.75 -2.71
N VAL A 49 14.35 -1.54 -3.07
CA VAL A 49 13.29 -1.11 -2.16
C VAL A 49 12.07 -2.00 -2.27
N VAL A 50 11.40 -2.19 -1.14
CA VAL A 50 10.10 -2.87 -1.06
C VAL A 50 9.02 -1.86 -0.70
N GLY A 51 7.85 -1.98 -1.33
CA GLY A 51 6.72 -1.10 -1.04
C GLY A 51 5.96 -1.58 0.20
N VAL A 52 5.80 -0.72 1.19
CA VAL A 52 4.80 -0.95 2.25
C VAL A 52 3.40 -0.94 1.62
N VAL A 53 2.55 -1.88 2.00
CA VAL A 53 1.20 -2.05 1.43
C VAL A 53 0.23 -1.00 1.94
N ARG A 54 0.11 -0.89 3.27
CA ARG A 54 -0.85 -0.02 3.94
C ARG A 54 -0.39 1.44 3.89
N ARG A 55 -1.33 2.36 3.65
CA ARG A 55 -1.13 3.80 3.83
C ARG A 55 -1.88 4.24 5.09
N PRO A 56 -1.28 5.09 5.94
CA PRO A 56 -1.89 5.48 7.21
C PRO A 56 -3.29 6.08 7.04
N ASP A 57 -4.10 5.93 8.08
CA ASP A 57 -5.39 6.62 8.19
C ASP A 57 -5.18 8.15 8.11
N PRO A 58 -5.94 8.88 7.27
CA PRO A 58 -5.82 10.34 7.17
C PRO A 58 -6.21 11.08 8.46
N VAL A 59 -6.97 10.43 9.35
CA VAL A 59 -7.28 10.90 10.69
C VAL A 59 -6.62 9.94 11.69
N PRO A 60 -5.34 10.15 12.04
CA PRO A 60 -4.56 9.16 12.75
C PRO A 60 -5.13 8.89 14.15
N CYS A 61 -5.48 7.64 14.43
CA CYS A 61 -5.68 7.16 15.80
C CYS A 61 -4.34 7.08 16.55
N GLY A 62 -4.38 6.67 17.83
CA GLY A 62 -3.17 6.48 18.64
C GLY A 62 -2.08 5.65 17.96
N ALA A 63 -2.41 4.49 17.38
CA ALA A 63 -1.42 3.66 16.69
C ALA A 63 -0.81 4.35 15.45
N CYS A 64 -1.64 4.86 14.54
CA CYS A 64 -1.19 5.61 13.37
C CYS A 64 -0.30 6.81 13.72
N ALA A 65 -0.62 7.54 14.79
CA ALA A 65 0.15 8.70 15.24
C ALA A 65 1.57 8.34 15.69
N HIS A 66 1.80 7.09 16.10
CA HIS A 66 3.12 6.56 16.45
C HIS A 66 3.78 5.79 15.30
N GLY A 67 3.21 5.82 14.10
CA GLY A 67 3.75 5.11 12.93
C GLY A 67 3.35 3.63 12.85
N GLU A 68 2.52 3.13 13.77
CA GLU A 68 2.02 1.75 13.81
C GLU A 68 0.67 1.63 13.09
N PHE A 69 0.61 2.08 11.83
CA PHE A 69 -0.64 2.13 11.06
C PHE A 69 -1.16 0.73 10.65
N ASP A 70 -0.35 -0.31 10.78
CA ASP A 70 -0.78 -1.71 10.74
C ASP A 70 -1.75 -2.05 11.89
N MET A 71 -1.65 -1.34 13.02
CA MET A 71 -2.54 -1.45 14.19
C MET A 71 -3.63 -0.37 14.22
N CYS A 72 -3.96 0.22 13.06
CA CYS A 72 -4.98 1.25 12.94
C CYS A 72 -6.33 0.80 13.53
N ARG A 73 -6.91 1.64 14.40
CA ARG A 73 -8.20 1.37 15.06
C ARG A 73 -9.40 2.04 14.38
N ASN A 74 -9.14 3.02 13.52
CA ASN A 74 -10.19 3.76 12.82
C ASN A 74 -10.64 3.06 11.54
N GLY A 75 -9.77 2.23 10.95
CA GLY A 75 -10.08 1.45 9.75
C GLY A 75 -10.11 2.25 8.45
N ARG A 76 -9.72 3.53 8.44
CA ARG A 76 -9.71 4.37 7.21
C ARG A 76 -8.35 4.40 6.51
N TYR A 77 -7.49 3.43 6.82
CA TYR A 77 -6.28 3.18 6.04
C TYR A 77 -6.65 2.61 4.67
N THR A 78 -5.76 2.78 3.70
CA THR A 78 -5.87 2.14 2.39
C THR A 78 -4.75 1.12 2.21
N GLU A 79 -4.91 0.19 1.27
CA GLU A 79 -3.94 -0.88 0.98
C GLU A 79 -3.70 -0.96 -0.53
N ARG A 80 -2.48 -0.62 -0.94
CA ARG A 80 -2.10 -0.62 -2.36
C ARG A 80 -2.28 -2.00 -2.96
N GLY A 81 -2.98 -2.07 -4.08
CA GLY A 81 -3.26 -3.34 -4.77
C GLY A 81 -4.34 -4.20 -4.11
N ILE A 82 -5.05 -3.69 -3.10
CA ILE A 82 -6.10 -4.42 -2.37
C ILE A 82 -7.37 -3.57 -2.27
N LYS A 83 -7.34 -2.45 -1.54
CA LYS A 83 -8.52 -1.61 -1.29
C LYS A 83 -8.14 -0.14 -1.09
N GLU A 84 -8.87 0.76 -1.72
CA GLU A 84 -8.94 2.19 -1.37
C GLU A 84 -10.36 2.70 -1.64
#